data_AF-A0A8H7FUG1-F1
#
_entry.id   AF-A0A8H7FUG1-F1
#
_cell.length_a   1.000
_cell.length_b   1.000
_cell.length_c   1.000
_cell.angle_alpha   90.00
_cell.angle_beta   90.00
_cell.angle_gamma   90.00
#
_symmetry.space_group_name_H-M   'P 1'
#
loop_
_entity.id
_entity.type
_entity.pdbx_description
1 polymer ?
#
loop_
_entity_poly.entity_id
_entity_poly.type
_entity_poly.pdbx_seq_one_letter_code
_entity_poly.pdbx_strand_id
1 'polypeptide(L)'
;MIDDALEQLSVLIALRKAPESEHPEKRNKRPRIASPSRGSTPGSAPFLGATKITVVPPKREATVPHIPFSRDPKARRDALQDQLPLQEGRKVAFHPTASKSSNGNNGDVDENTWILAVIVNSINQDKNRYIVQDAEPQENGQPGQTWPTTLRAIIPLPDPSAPPTDPSHLNGYRQYAPGSTVMALYPDTSCFYRAEVISSPQDSQSSGRLAASSKLIPTYKLKFEDDDDQEHAVAAQWVVEWPGQ
;
A
#
# COMPACT_ATOMS: atom_id res chain seq x y z
N MET A 1 -25.41 -12.33 40.39
CA MET A 1 -24.38 -12.24 39.32
C MET A 1 -24.92 -12.68 37.95
N ILE A 2 -25.99 -13.47 37.85
CA ILE A 2 -26.63 -13.79 36.56
C ILE A 2 -27.72 -12.77 36.21
N ASP A 3 -28.37 -12.18 37.21
CA ASP A 3 -29.44 -11.20 37.00
C ASP A 3 -28.95 -9.86 36.40
N ASP A 4 -27.78 -9.37 36.81
CA ASP A 4 -27.17 -8.15 36.21
C ASP A 4 -26.88 -8.32 34.72
N ALA A 5 -26.46 -9.52 34.31
CA ALA A 5 -26.16 -9.81 32.91
C ALA A 5 -27.42 -9.82 32.04
N LEU A 6 -28.57 -10.22 32.60
CA LEU A 6 -29.87 -10.17 31.92
C LEU A 6 -30.39 -8.75 31.78
N GLU A 7 -30.19 -7.90 32.79
CA GLU A 7 -30.58 -6.49 32.74
C GLU A 7 -29.79 -5.74 31.66
N GLN A 8 -28.47 -5.93 31.59
CA GLN A 8 -27.64 -5.32 30.54
C GLN A 8 -28.03 -5.79 29.13
N LEU A 9 -28.40 -7.06 28.96
CA LEU A 9 -28.86 -7.57 27.66
C LEU A 9 -30.17 -6.90 27.23
N SER A 10 -31.08 -6.63 28.17
CA SER A 10 -32.37 -6.01 27.88
C SER A 10 -32.26 -4.55 27.43
N VAL A 11 -31.30 -3.80 27.98
CA VAL A 11 -31.00 -2.41 27.58
C VAL A 11 -30.43 -2.36 26.16
N LEU A 12 -29.51 -3.27 25.82
CA LEU A 12 -28.94 -3.38 24.48
C LEU A 12 -29.99 -3.73 23.42
N ILE A 13 -30.95 -4.58 23.75
CA ILE A 13 -32.07 -4.92 22.86
C ILE A 13 -33.00 -3.72 22.66
N ALA A 14 -33.21 -2.89 23.69
CA ALA A 14 -34.04 -1.70 23.60
C ALA A 14 -33.44 -0.60 22.69
N LEU A 15 -32.12 -0.40 22.72
CA LEU A 15 -31.42 0.57 21.86
C LEU A 15 -31.50 0.19 20.37
N ARG A 16 -31.52 -1.11 20.05
CA ARG A 16 -31.66 -1.60 18.67
C ARG A 16 -33.08 -1.44 18.10
N LYS A 17 -34.07 -1.13 18.93
CA LYS A 17 -35.49 -1.10 18.55
C LYS A 17 -36.08 0.31 18.37
N ALA A 18 -35.29 1.36 18.52
CA ALA A 18 -35.76 2.71 18.21
C ALA A 18 -35.72 2.95 16.68
N PRO A 19 -36.83 3.34 16.03
CA PRO A 19 -36.84 3.72 14.62
C PRO A 19 -36.20 5.10 14.44
N GLU A 20 -35.14 5.16 13.64
CA GLU A 20 -34.50 6.41 13.22
C GLU A 20 -35.44 7.20 12.32
N SER A 21 -35.63 8.47 12.65
CA SER A 21 -36.60 9.36 12.01
C SER A 21 -35.99 9.94 10.74
N GLU A 22 -36.59 9.63 9.58
CA GLU A 22 -36.27 10.30 8.32
C GLU A 22 -36.59 11.81 8.38
N HIS A 23 -35.67 12.64 7.91
CA HIS A 23 -35.97 14.01 7.49
C HIS A 23 -35.38 14.28 6.10
N PRO A 24 -36.20 14.63 5.10
CA PRO A 24 -35.76 14.90 3.73
C PRO A 24 -35.56 16.40 3.47
N GLU A 25 -35.06 16.68 2.25
CA GLU A 25 -35.07 17.95 1.51
C GLU A 25 -33.82 18.85 1.63
N LYS A 26 -33.35 19.55 0.60
CA LYS A 26 -33.42 19.56 -0.88
C LYS A 26 -32.56 20.78 -1.27
N ARG A 27 -32.02 20.76 -2.50
CA ARG A 27 -31.69 21.94 -3.34
C ARG A 27 -30.41 22.71 -2.91
N ASN A 28 -29.51 23.16 -3.81
CA ASN A 28 -29.76 23.90 -5.05
C ASN A 28 -28.55 23.82 -6.01
N LYS A 29 -28.82 23.78 -7.32
CA LYS A 29 -27.86 23.86 -8.44
C LYS A 29 -27.51 25.30 -8.83
N ARG A 30 -26.30 25.48 -9.41
CA ARG A 30 -25.81 26.42 -10.48
C ARG A 30 -24.71 27.41 -10.04
N PRO A 31 -23.92 28.00 -10.98
CA PRO A 31 -23.45 27.55 -12.31
C PRO A 31 -21.94 27.78 -12.57
N ARG A 32 -21.47 27.30 -13.73
CA ARG A 32 -20.13 27.48 -14.32
C ARG A 32 -19.80 28.94 -14.69
N ILE A 33 -18.54 29.33 -14.58
CA ILE A 33 -17.94 30.46 -15.32
C ILE A 33 -16.61 30.01 -15.93
N ALA A 34 -16.38 30.45 -17.17
CA ALA A 34 -15.29 30.09 -18.08
C ALA A 34 -14.05 31.01 -17.95
N SER A 35 -12.99 30.56 -18.63
CA SER A 35 -11.61 31.04 -18.81
C SER A 35 -11.37 32.55 -19.00
N PRO A 36 -10.09 32.97 -18.97
CA PRO A 36 -9.47 33.31 -20.27
C PRO A 36 -8.02 32.84 -20.47
N SER A 37 -7.69 32.70 -21.74
CA SER A 37 -6.41 32.35 -22.35
C SER A 37 -5.51 33.57 -22.62
N ARG A 38 -4.18 33.35 -22.66
CA ARG A 38 -3.09 34.10 -23.36
C ARG A 38 -1.76 33.52 -22.85
N GLY A 39 -0.70 33.23 -23.60
CA GLY A 39 -0.40 33.31 -25.03
C GLY A 39 1.12 33.10 -25.23
N SER A 40 1.48 32.50 -26.37
CA SER A 40 2.73 32.70 -27.15
C SER A 40 4.08 32.11 -26.70
N THR A 41 4.55 31.14 -27.51
CA THR A 41 5.96 30.82 -27.88
C THR A 41 6.58 31.98 -28.71
N PRO A 42 7.86 32.00 -29.21
CA PRO A 42 8.83 30.90 -29.45
C PRO A 42 10.33 31.22 -29.22
N GLY A 43 11.21 30.21 -29.41
CA GLY A 43 12.66 30.41 -29.58
C GLY A 43 13.48 29.11 -29.70
N SER A 44 13.84 28.72 -30.93
CA SER A 44 14.99 27.83 -31.27
C SER A 44 16.26 28.70 -31.43
N ALA A 45 17.54 28.30 -31.39
CA ALA A 45 18.29 27.06 -31.63
C ALA A 45 19.75 27.29 -31.07
N PRO A 46 20.86 26.67 -31.59
CA PRO A 46 21.36 25.29 -31.48
C PRO A 46 22.83 25.18 -30.93
N PHE A 47 23.43 23.98 -31.01
CA PHE A 47 24.89 23.63 -30.97
C PHE A 47 25.61 23.62 -29.60
N LEU A 48 26.59 22.78 -29.23
CA LEU A 48 27.43 21.69 -29.80
C LEU A 48 27.99 20.89 -28.59
N GLY A 49 28.39 19.62 -28.77
CA GLY A 49 29.38 18.99 -27.88
C GLY A 49 29.12 17.54 -27.51
N ALA A 50 29.48 16.62 -28.40
CA ALA A 50 29.59 15.20 -28.08
C ALA A 50 30.87 14.95 -27.27
N THR A 51 30.75 14.43 -26.05
CA THR A 51 31.87 13.88 -25.30
C THR A 51 31.56 12.42 -24.99
N LYS A 52 32.29 11.50 -25.62
CA LYS A 52 32.24 10.07 -25.32
C LYS A 52 33.01 9.84 -24.02
N ILE A 53 32.30 9.69 -22.91
CA ILE A 53 32.89 9.21 -21.66
C ILE A 53 32.68 7.70 -21.63
N THR A 54 33.79 6.96 -21.70
CA THR A 54 33.81 5.52 -21.43
C THR A 54 33.53 5.32 -19.94
N VAL A 55 32.28 5.04 -19.59
CA VAL A 55 31.91 4.64 -18.23
C VAL A 55 32.37 3.19 -18.05
N VAL A 56 33.46 3.02 -17.33
CA VAL A 56 33.84 1.74 -16.73
C VAL A 56 32.75 1.41 -15.71
N PRO A 57 32.03 0.28 -15.82
CA PRO A 57 31.02 -0.07 -14.81
C PRO A 57 31.74 -0.37 -13.49
N PRO A 58 31.33 0.21 -12.36
CA PRO A 58 31.86 -0.18 -11.07
C PRO A 58 31.48 -1.64 -10.79
N LYS A 59 32.48 -2.34 -10.27
CA LYS A 59 32.48 -3.69 -9.71
C LYS A 59 31.17 -3.96 -8.96
N ARG A 60 30.43 -4.97 -9.41
CA ARG A 60 29.21 -5.49 -8.77
C ARG A 60 29.54 -5.90 -7.33
N GLU A 61 29.24 -5.02 -6.36
CA GLU A 61 28.77 -5.51 -5.08
C GLU A 61 27.46 -6.26 -5.35
N ALA A 62 27.25 -7.38 -4.66
CA ALA A 62 26.01 -8.14 -4.78
C ALA A 62 24.86 -7.29 -4.21
N THR A 63 24.35 -6.37 -5.03
CA THR A 63 23.18 -5.56 -4.74
C THR A 63 22.02 -6.53 -4.67
N VAL A 64 21.46 -6.69 -3.48
CA VAL A 64 20.16 -7.35 -3.29
C VAL A 64 19.22 -6.80 -4.36
N PRO A 65 18.49 -7.65 -5.12
CA PRO A 65 17.62 -7.19 -6.19
C PRO A 65 16.61 -6.20 -5.61
N HIS A 66 16.83 -4.93 -5.89
CA HIS A 66 15.97 -3.86 -5.43
C HIS A 66 14.73 -3.83 -6.32
N ILE A 67 13.54 -3.78 -5.73
CA ILE A 67 12.28 -3.69 -6.46
C ILE A 67 11.83 -2.22 -6.44
N PRO A 68 12.25 -1.38 -7.42
CA PRO A 68 11.75 -0.01 -7.49
C PRO A 68 10.26 0.01 -7.81
N PHE A 69 9.51 0.86 -7.10
CA PHE A 69 8.18 1.26 -7.51
C PHE A 69 8.28 2.20 -8.71
N SER A 70 8.33 1.63 -9.91
CA SER A 70 8.24 2.41 -11.14
C SER A 70 6.79 2.55 -11.60
N ARG A 71 6.38 3.72 -12.08
CA ARG A 71 5.11 3.85 -12.82
C ARG A 71 5.21 3.30 -14.25
N ASP A 72 6.43 3.06 -14.74
CA ASP A 72 6.66 2.46 -16.05
C ASP A 72 6.36 0.95 -16.01
N PRO A 73 5.45 0.45 -16.88
CA PRO A 73 5.06 -0.96 -16.87
C PRO A 73 6.21 -1.94 -17.16
N LYS A 74 7.20 -1.54 -17.96
CA LYS A 74 8.33 -2.40 -18.33
C LYS A 74 9.29 -2.51 -17.16
N ALA A 75 9.62 -1.40 -16.53
CA ALA A 75 10.47 -1.37 -15.33
C ALA A 75 9.84 -2.15 -14.17
N ARG A 76 8.52 -2.05 -13.95
CA ARG A 76 7.85 -2.87 -12.93
C ARG A 76 7.94 -4.36 -13.20
N ARG A 77 7.72 -4.76 -14.45
CA ARG A 77 7.79 -6.18 -14.84
C ARG A 77 9.21 -6.72 -14.65
N ASP A 78 10.22 -5.93 -15.01
CA ASP A 78 11.63 -6.28 -14.84
C ASP A 78 12.00 -6.42 -13.35
N ALA A 79 11.62 -5.43 -12.54
CA ALA A 79 11.86 -5.42 -11.09
C ALA A 79 11.18 -6.58 -10.35
N LEU A 80 10.02 -7.03 -10.82
CA LEU A 80 9.26 -8.13 -10.22
C LEU A 80 9.51 -9.48 -10.88
N GLN A 81 10.35 -9.57 -11.91
CA GLN A 81 10.47 -10.75 -12.77
C GLN A 81 10.67 -12.05 -11.98
N ASP A 82 11.51 -12.01 -10.93
CA ASP A 82 11.84 -13.17 -10.10
C ASP A 82 10.69 -13.60 -9.17
N GLN A 83 9.72 -12.71 -8.91
CA GLN A 83 8.53 -13.00 -8.12
C GLN A 83 7.31 -13.36 -8.98
N LEU A 84 7.42 -13.27 -10.32
CA LEU A 84 6.30 -13.55 -11.22
C LEU A 84 6.24 -15.03 -11.63
N PRO A 85 5.05 -15.65 -11.65
CA PRO A 85 3.76 -15.06 -11.28
C PRO A 85 3.59 -14.92 -9.76
N LEU A 86 2.91 -13.86 -9.34
CA LEU A 86 2.47 -13.73 -7.94
C LEU A 86 1.53 -14.90 -7.62
N GLN A 87 1.86 -15.64 -6.57
CA GLN A 87 1.11 -16.82 -6.14
C GLN A 87 -0.23 -16.46 -5.51
N GLU A 88 -1.19 -17.39 -5.54
CA GLU A 88 -2.47 -17.24 -4.83
C GLU A 88 -2.22 -17.11 -3.31
N GLY A 89 -2.98 -16.24 -2.65
CA GLY A 89 -2.77 -15.88 -1.24
C GLY A 89 -1.63 -14.90 -0.98
N ARG A 90 -0.85 -14.51 -2.00
CA ARG A 90 0.21 -13.50 -1.84
C ARG A 90 -0.38 -12.17 -1.38
N LYS A 91 0.09 -11.65 -0.26
CA LYS A 91 -0.31 -10.34 0.26
C LYS A 91 0.33 -9.21 -0.53
N VAL A 92 -0.44 -8.18 -0.80
CA VAL A 92 -0.03 -7.02 -1.59
C VAL A 92 -0.63 -5.74 -1.01
N ALA A 93 0.06 -4.62 -1.16
CA ALA A 93 -0.60 -3.32 -1.10
C ALA A 93 -1.22 -3.06 -2.48
N PHE A 94 -2.52 -2.80 -2.51
CA PHE A 94 -3.28 -2.57 -3.73
C PHE A 94 -3.84 -1.16 -3.73
N HIS A 95 -3.77 -0.48 -4.87
CA HIS A 95 -4.41 0.81 -5.08
C HIS A 95 -5.69 0.59 -5.90
N PRO A 96 -6.89 0.66 -5.30
CA PRO A 96 -8.15 0.56 -6.01
C PRO A 96 -8.27 1.71 -7.00
N THR A 97 -7.84 1.51 -8.25
CA THR A 97 -8.13 2.50 -9.28
C THR A 97 -9.63 2.46 -9.55
N ALA A 98 -10.26 3.62 -9.75
CA ALA A 98 -11.66 3.81 -10.17
C ALA A 98 -11.95 3.26 -11.59
N SER A 99 -11.47 2.04 -11.90
CA SER A 99 -11.87 1.28 -13.06
C SER A 99 -13.30 0.81 -12.81
N LYS A 100 -14.27 1.67 -13.13
CA LYS A 100 -15.72 1.43 -13.23
C LYS A 100 -16.09 0.01 -12.80
N SER A 101 -16.26 -0.18 -11.49
CA SER A 101 -16.98 -1.36 -11.01
C SER A 101 -18.32 -1.33 -11.73
N SER A 102 -18.60 -2.33 -12.56
CA SER A 102 -19.89 -2.47 -13.24
C SER A 102 -21.05 -2.69 -12.28
N ASN A 103 -20.76 -2.92 -10.99
CA ASN A 103 -21.72 -2.90 -9.91
C ASN A 103 -21.42 -1.71 -8.99
N GLY A 104 -22.29 -0.70 -9.03
CA GLY A 104 -22.20 0.57 -8.30
C GLY A 104 -22.37 0.48 -6.78
N ASN A 105 -21.75 -0.52 -6.14
CA ASN A 105 -21.48 -0.51 -4.71
C ASN A 105 -20.06 0.02 -4.54
N ASN A 106 -19.91 1.35 -4.56
CA ASN A 106 -18.69 1.97 -4.05
C ASN A 106 -18.70 1.74 -2.54
N GLY A 107 -17.91 0.77 -2.07
CA GLY A 107 -17.43 0.83 -0.70
C GLY A 107 -16.66 2.14 -0.53
N ASP A 108 -16.83 2.78 0.61
CA ASP A 108 -16.30 4.10 1.01
C ASP A 108 -14.75 4.12 1.15
N VAL A 109 -14.04 3.29 0.39
CA VAL A 109 -12.58 3.34 0.30
C VAL A 109 -12.26 4.54 -0.56
N ASP A 110 -11.72 5.59 0.06
CA ASP A 110 -11.17 6.76 -0.63
C ASP A 110 -10.30 6.26 -1.81
N GLU A 111 -10.62 6.73 -3.02
CA GLU A 111 -9.98 6.30 -4.27
C GLU A 111 -8.46 6.54 -4.29
N ASN A 112 -7.96 7.29 -3.31
CA ASN A 112 -6.55 7.59 -3.11
C ASN A 112 -5.86 6.70 -2.06
N THR A 113 -6.60 5.82 -1.38
CA THR A 113 -6.08 4.99 -0.28
C THR A 113 -5.60 3.64 -0.78
N TRP A 114 -4.39 3.26 -0.39
CA TRP A 114 -3.86 1.92 -0.63
C TRP A 114 -4.40 0.97 0.43
N ILE A 115 -4.81 -0.23 0.04
CA ILE A 115 -5.38 -1.23 0.93
C ILE A 115 -4.56 -2.53 0.93
N LEU A 116 -4.66 -3.29 2.01
CA LEU A 116 -4.15 -4.64 2.11
C LEU A 116 -5.06 -5.58 1.33
N ALA A 117 -4.49 -6.25 0.34
CA ALA A 117 -5.20 -7.20 -0.48
C ALA A 117 -4.42 -8.51 -0.60
N VAL A 118 -5.11 -9.54 -1.08
CA VAL A 118 -4.54 -10.84 -1.41
C VAL A 118 -4.75 -11.16 -2.89
N ILE A 119 -3.75 -11.78 -3.51
CA ILE A 119 -3.89 -12.31 -4.88
C ILE A 119 -4.83 -13.52 -4.83
N VAL A 120 -5.92 -13.46 -5.59
CA VAL A 120 -6.85 -14.59 -5.74
C VAL A 120 -6.35 -15.53 -6.83
N ASN A 121 -6.08 -15.00 -8.01
CA ASN A 121 -5.53 -15.76 -9.14
C ASN A 121 -4.97 -14.82 -10.24
N SER A 122 -4.32 -15.42 -11.24
CA SER A 122 -3.93 -14.73 -12.48
C SER A 122 -5.04 -14.81 -13.53
N ILE A 123 -5.26 -13.73 -14.26
CA ILE A 123 -6.30 -13.65 -15.30
C ILE A 123 -5.75 -14.23 -16.60
N ASN A 124 -6.40 -15.25 -17.19
CA ASN A 124 -5.95 -15.90 -18.43
C ASN A 124 -4.51 -16.44 -18.39
N GLN A 125 -4.02 -16.86 -17.22
CA GLN A 125 -2.61 -17.28 -17.02
C GLN A 125 -1.58 -16.18 -17.39
N ASP A 126 -2.03 -14.92 -17.40
CA ASP A 126 -1.22 -13.76 -17.69
C ASP A 126 -0.43 -13.35 -16.44
N LYS A 127 0.90 -13.26 -16.56
CA LYS A 127 1.79 -12.87 -15.45
C LYS A 127 1.69 -11.39 -15.07
N ASN A 128 0.86 -10.61 -15.76
CA ASN A 128 0.71 -9.17 -15.58
C ASN A 128 -0.71 -8.75 -15.19
N ARG A 129 -1.69 -9.68 -15.18
CA ARG A 129 -3.08 -9.42 -14.83
C ARG A 129 -3.56 -10.37 -13.74
N TYR A 130 -4.18 -9.81 -12.71
CA TYR A 130 -4.54 -10.53 -11.49
C TYR A 130 -5.95 -10.15 -11.04
N ILE A 131 -6.61 -11.05 -10.32
CA ILE A 131 -7.73 -10.70 -9.45
C ILE A 131 -7.16 -10.54 -8.05
N VAL A 132 -7.41 -9.39 -7.44
CA VAL A 132 -7.09 -9.11 -6.03
C VAL A 132 -8.38 -9.09 -5.22
N GLN A 133 -8.30 -9.48 -3.95
CA GLN A 133 -9.39 -9.38 -2.99
C GLN A 133 -8.94 -8.52 -1.81
N ASP A 134 -9.81 -7.63 -1.35
CA ASP A 134 -9.64 -6.94 -0.08
C ASP A 134 -9.42 -7.95 1.05
N ALA A 135 -8.49 -7.65 1.95
CA ALA A 135 -8.27 -8.43 3.16
C ALA A 135 -9.41 -8.22 4.18
N GLU A 136 -10.06 -7.06 4.18
CA GLU A 136 -11.22 -6.81 5.02
C GLU A 136 -12.50 -7.43 4.42
N PRO A 137 -13.29 -8.15 5.24
CA PRO A 137 -14.60 -8.63 4.82
C PRO A 137 -15.56 -7.46 4.62
N GLN A 138 -16.55 -7.65 3.77
CA GLN A 138 -17.62 -6.65 3.60
C GLN A 138 -18.49 -6.58 4.86
N GLU A 139 -19.16 -5.44 5.08
CA GLU A 139 -20.04 -5.20 6.24
C GLU A 139 -21.14 -6.27 6.42
N ASN A 140 -21.57 -6.87 5.31
CA ASN A 140 -22.57 -7.95 5.28
C ASN A 140 -22.00 -9.35 5.61
N GLY A 141 -20.72 -9.44 6.00
CA GLY A 141 -20.01 -10.68 6.31
C GLY A 141 -19.57 -11.49 5.08
N GLN A 142 -19.74 -10.96 3.87
CA GLN A 142 -19.20 -11.58 2.66
C GLN A 142 -17.68 -11.41 2.59
N PRO A 143 -16.98 -12.26 1.81
CA PRO A 143 -15.56 -12.05 1.52
C PRO A 143 -15.30 -10.63 0.99
N GLY A 144 -14.08 -10.14 1.21
CA GLY A 144 -13.66 -8.83 0.74
C GLY A 144 -13.95 -8.62 -0.74
N GLN A 145 -14.12 -7.36 -1.14
CA GLN A 145 -14.41 -7.00 -2.52
C GLN A 145 -13.25 -7.44 -3.43
N THR A 146 -13.57 -7.83 -4.67
CA THR A 146 -12.55 -8.27 -5.65
C THR A 146 -12.45 -7.30 -6.82
N TRP A 147 -11.23 -7.12 -7.33
CA TRP A 147 -10.96 -6.26 -8.48
C TRP A 147 -10.03 -6.94 -9.49
N PRO A 148 -10.36 -6.91 -10.80
CA PRO A 148 -9.38 -7.20 -11.83
C PRO A 148 -8.38 -6.05 -11.95
N THR A 149 -7.09 -6.37 -11.95
CA THR A 149 -6.04 -5.36 -11.97
C THR A 149 -4.79 -5.83 -12.70
N THR A 150 -3.80 -4.94 -12.79
CA THR A 150 -2.46 -5.23 -13.31
C THR A 150 -1.39 -4.93 -12.27
N LEU A 151 -0.15 -5.33 -12.55
CA LEU A 151 1.00 -5.00 -11.70
C LEU A 151 1.19 -3.50 -11.42
N ARG A 152 0.57 -2.59 -12.20
CA ARG A 152 0.66 -1.15 -11.98
C ARG A 152 0.07 -0.71 -10.63
N ALA A 153 -0.98 -1.38 -10.17
CA ALA A 153 -1.70 -1.04 -8.94
C ALA A 153 -1.37 -1.97 -7.77
N ILE A 154 -0.37 -2.85 -7.92
CA ILE A 154 0.00 -3.86 -6.92
C ILE A 154 1.42 -3.62 -6.44
N ILE A 155 1.67 -3.66 -5.14
CA ILE A 155 3.00 -3.77 -4.55
C ILE A 155 3.04 -5.08 -3.75
N PRO A 156 3.80 -6.09 -4.19
CA PRO A 156 3.99 -7.30 -3.40
C PRO A 156 4.59 -6.97 -2.04
N LEU A 157 4.00 -7.49 -0.95
CA LEU A 157 4.49 -7.29 0.41
C LEU A 157 5.40 -8.46 0.78
N PRO A 158 6.49 -8.31 1.55
CA PRO A 158 7.30 -9.44 2.01
C PRO A 158 6.50 -10.61 2.60
N ASP A 159 6.94 -11.84 2.39
CA ASP A 159 6.45 -13.04 3.10
C ASP A 159 7.52 -13.53 4.09
N PRO A 160 7.34 -13.33 5.41
CA PRO A 160 8.29 -13.83 6.40
C PRO A 160 8.34 -15.35 6.50
N SER A 161 7.34 -16.07 5.98
CA SER A 161 7.31 -17.53 5.98
C SER A 161 8.03 -18.14 4.78
N ALA A 162 8.35 -17.33 3.76
CA ALA A 162 9.10 -17.78 2.60
C ALA A 162 10.55 -18.13 2.98
N PRO A 163 11.21 -19.07 2.27
CA PRO A 163 12.62 -19.36 2.49
C PRO A 163 13.49 -18.11 2.28
N PRO A 164 14.59 -17.90 3.03
CA PRO A 164 15.47 -16.73 2.85
C PRO A 164 16.07 -16.54 1.46
N THR A 165 16.09 -17.60 0.65
CA THR A 165 16.53 -17.61 -0.75
C THR A 165 15.44 -17.19 -1.73
N ASP A 166 14.18 -17.15 -1.31
CA ASP A 166 13.04 -16.78 -2.13
C ASP A 166 12.97 -15.25 -2.27
N PRO A 167 12.75 -14.70 -3.47
CA PRO A 167 12.65 -13.27 -3.68
C PRO A 167 11.44 -12.62 -2.97
N SER A 168 10.45 -13.40 -2.54
CA SER A 168 9.34 -12.94 -1.70
C SER A 168 9.70 -12.78 -0.22
N HIS A 169 10.80 -13.37 0.23
CA HIS A 169 11.25 -13.24 1.62
C HIS A 169 11.69 -11.81 1.95
N LEU A 170 11.55 -11.41 3.22
CA LEU A 170 11.87 -10.06 3.70
C LEU A 170 13.28 -9.57 3.33
N ASN A 171 14.26 -10.47 3.24
CA ASN A 171 15.64 -10.13 2.84
C ASN A 171 15.76 -9.63 1.39
N GLY A 172 14.81 -9.98 0.51
CA GLY A 172 14.76 -9.51 -0.87
C GLY A 172 14.25 -8.06 -1.00
N TYR A 173 13.78 -7.45 0.09
CA TYR A 173 13.19 -6.12 0.08
C TYR A 173 14.16 -5.06 0.59
N ARG A 174 13.95 -3.81 0.14
CA ARG A 174 14.73 -2.65 0.58
C ARG A 174 14.54 -2.41 2.07
N GLN A 175 15.64 -2.07 2.73
CA GLN A 175 15.62 -1.48 4.06
C GLN A 175 15.62 0.04 3.94
N TYR A 176 14.76 0.69 4.71
CA TYR A 176 14.61 2.15 4.68
C TYR A 176 15.39 2.78 5.83
N ALA A 177 16.19 3.80 5.52
CA ALA A 177 16.93 4.54 6.54
C ALA A 177 16.01 5.56 7.25
N PRO A 178 16.34 6.00 8.47
CA PRO A 178 15.68 7.14 9.11
C PRO A 178 15.60 8.36 8.18
N GLY A 179 14.47 9.07 8.19
CA GLY A 179 14.13 10.17 7.29
C GLY A 179 13.58 9.74 5.92
N SER A 180 13.51 8.44 5.61
CA SER A 180 12.92 7.96 4.36
C SER A 180 11.40 8.13 4.37
N THR A 181 10.83 8.60 3.27
CA THR A 181 9.38 8.53 3.03
C THR A 181 9.00 7.14 2.55
N VAL A 182 8.06 6.51 3.25
CA VAL A 182 7.55 5.18 2.96
C VAL A 182 6.03 5.18 2.92
N MET A 183 5.47 4.07 2.47
CA MET A 183 4.06 3.75 2.66
C MET A 183 3.96 2.56 3.62
N ALA A 184 3.12 2.65 4.65
CA ALA A 184 3.03 1.61 5.66
C ALA A 184 1.60 1.35 6.10
N LEU A 185 1.31 0.11 6.49
CA LEU A 185 0.03 -0.27 7.08
C LEU A 185 -0.15 0.45 8.42
N TYR A 186 -1.22 1.21 8.56
CA TYR A 186 -1.52 1.87 9.83
C TYR A 186 -2.02 0.85 10.87
N PRO A 187 -1.60 0.94 12.14
CA PRO A 187 -1.99 -0.01 13.17
C PRO A 187 -3.50 -0.23 13.24
N ASP A 188 -3.91 -1.49 13.44
CA ASP A 188 -5.31 -1.91 13.57
C ASP A 188 -6.21 -1.58 12.37
N THR A 189 -5.63 -1.34 11.19
CA THR A 189 -6.37 -1.12 9.94
C THR A 189 -5.86 -2.01 8.81
N SER A 190 -6.62 -2.07 7.71
CA SER A 190 -6.20 -2.66 6.44
C SER A 190 -5.69 -1.63 5.42
N CYS A 191 -5.42 -0.40 5.84
CA CYS A 191 -5.04 0.69 4.93
C CYS A 191 -3.57 1.11 5.09
N PHE A 192 -2.97 1.47 3.97
CA PHE A 192 -1.61 1.92 3.85
C PHE A 192 -1.56 3.43 3.66
N TYR A 193 -0.78 4.10 4.50
CA TYR A 193 -0.66 5.55 4.53
C TYR A 193 0.80 5.98 4.39
N ARG A 194 0.98 7.25 4.03
CA ARG A 194 2.30 7.86 3.95
C ARG A 194 2.88 8.01 5.35
N ALA A 195 4.16 7.67 5.50
CA ALA A 195 4.87 7.78 6.75
C ALA A 195 6.34 8.14 6.54
N GLU A 196 6.95 8.71 7.59
CA GLU A 196 8.39 8.92 7.70
C GLU A 196 9.00 7.85 8.61
N VAL A 197 10.15 7.31 8.20
CA VAL A 197 10.92 6.37 9.02
C VAL A 197 11.66 7.13 10.10
N ILE A 198 11.36 6.85 11.37
CA ILE A 198 12.06 7.42 12.54
C ILE A 198 13.25 6.55 12.93
N SER A 199 13.06 5.23 12.94
CA SER A 199 14.15 4.28 13.20
C SER A 199 14.00 2.98 12.41
N SER A 200 15.12 2.41 12.00
CA SER A 200 15.15 1.13 11.29
C SER A 200 15.13 -0.05 12.27
N PRO A 201 14.75 -1.27 11.80
CA PRO A 201 14.86 -2.48 12.61
C PRO A 201 16.27 -2.76 13.13
N GLN A 202 17.32 -2.27 12.43
CA GLN A 202 18.70 -2.44 12.87
C GLN A 202 19.06 -1.50 14.03
N ASP A 203 18.54 -0.28 14.03
CA ASP A 203 18.79 0.70 15.09
C ASP A 203 18.17 0.26 16.42
N SER A 204 16.93 -0.28 16.38
CA SER A 204 16.25 -0.78 17.57
C SER A 204 16.95 -1.97 18.23
N GLN A 205 17.64 -2.80 17.45
CA GLN A 205 18.43 -3.92 17.97
C GLN A 205 19.74 -3.48 18.64
N SER A 206 20.21 -2.27 18.38
CA SER A 206 21.48 -1.77 18.92
C SER A 206 21.37 -1.15 20.32
N SER A 207 20.18 -0.73 20.75
CA SER A 207 19.98 0.02 22.01
C SER A 207 19.77 -0.84 23.28
N GLY A 208 19.79 -2.17 23.18
CA GLY A 208 19.64 -3.07 24.33
C GLY A 208 20.54 -4.29 24.21
N ARG A 209 21.31 -4.58 25.26
CA ARG A 209 22.28 -5.69 25.36
C ARG A 209 21.63 -7.09 25.36
N LEU A 210 20.91 -7.45 24.29
CA LEU A 210 20.46 -8.81 24.05
C LEU A 210 20.76 -9.15 22.59
N ALA A 211 21.74 -10.02 22.42
CA ALA A 211 22.19 -10.56 21.16
C ALA A 211 21.01 -10.99 20.28
N ALA A 212 21.13 -10.69 18.98
CA ALA A 212 20.31 -11.12 17.87
C ALA A 212 19.66 -12.50 18.12
N SER A 213 18.42 -12.48 18.61
CA SER A 213 17.54 -13.62 18.51
C SER A 213 16.79 -13.45 17.20
N SER A 214 17.05 -14.34 16.24
CA SER A 214 16.37 -14.43 14.94
C SER A 214 14.84 -14.63 15.02
N LYS A 215 14.25 -14.48 16.22
CA LYS A 215 12.82 -14.59 16.52
C LYS A 215 12.11 -13.25 16.65
N LEU A 216 12.84 -12.13 16.72
CA LEU A 216 12.18 -10.82 16.79
C LEU A 216 11.74 -10.40 15.38
N ILE A 217 10.45 -10.12 15.22
CA ILE A 217 9.89 -9.57 13.98
C ILE A 217 10.60 -8.22 13.73
N PRO A 218 11.27 -8.02 12.58
CA PRO A 218 11.90 -6.74 12.28
C PRO A 218 10.84 -5.65 12.21
N THR A 219 11.03 -4.56 12.95
CA THR A 219 10.02 -3.51 13.14
C THR A 219 10.64 -2.14 12.94
N TYR A 220 9.97 -1.29 12.16
CA TYR A 220 10.28 0.12 12.01
C TYR A 220 9.54 0.94 13.05
N LYS A 221 10.13 2.05 13.46
CA LYS A 221 9.40 3.13 14.12
C LYS A 221 9.06 4.18 13.07
N LEU A 222 7.77 4.45 12.89
CA LEU A 222 7.25 5.32 11.85
C LEU A 222 6.45 6.46 12.45
N LYS A 223 6.40 7.59 11.73
CA LYS A 223 5.51 8.70 12.01
C LYS A 223 4.60 8.89 10.80
N PHE A 224 3.30 8.75 10.98
CA PHE A 224 2.32 8.97 9.91
C PHE A 224 2.03 10.47 9.75
N GLU A 225 1.67 10.89 8.54
CA GLU A 225 1.52 12.34 8.24
C GLU A 225 0.31 12.99 8.93
N ASP A 226 -0.77 12.24 9.16
CA ASP A 226 -2.05 12.76 9.65
C ASP A 226 -2.30 12.45 11.15
N ASP A 227 -1.26 12.10 11.91
CA ASP A 227 -1.40 11.54 13.27
C ASP A 227 -0.58 12.29 14.32
N ASP A 228 -0.61 13.63 14.27
CA ASP A 228 -0.06 14.54 15.29
C ASP A 228 1.35 14.17 15.81
N ASP A 229 2.23 13.74 14.90
CA ASP A 229 3.60 13.31 15.19
C ASP A 229 3.75 12.07 16.08
N GLN A 230 2.70 11.25 16.22
CA GLN A 230 2.74 10.00 16.98
C GLN A 230 3.67 8.99 16.31
N GLU A 231 4.46 8.30 17.15
CA GLU A 231 5.37 7.26 16.71
C GLU A 231 4.73 5.87 16.85
N HIS A 232 4.75 5.10 15.76
CA HIS A 232 4.17 3.77 15.67
C HIS A 232 5.19 2.71 15.33
N ALA A 233 5.09 1.55 15.98
CA ALA A 233 5.92 0.40 15.69
C ALA A 233 5.24 -0.48 14.63
N VAL A 234 5.79 -0.50 13.41
CA VAL A 234 5.19 -1.24 12.28
C VAL A 234 6.16 -2.31 11.78
N ALA A 235 5.69 -3.55 11.67
CA ALA A 235 6.51 -4.67 11.19
C ALA A 235 6.99 -4.42 9.75
N ALA A 236 8.24 -4.78 9.45
CA ALA A 236 8.89 -4.50 8.17
C ALA A 236 8.17 -5.11 6.95
N GLN A 237 7.42 -6.21 7.13
CA GLN A 237 6.60 -6.80 6.07
C GLN A 237 5.43 -5.89 5.62
N TRP A 238 5.08 -4.89 6.43
CA TRP A 238 4.00 -3.94 6.17
C TRP A 238 4.50 -2.57 5.74
N VAL A 239 5.80 -2.43 5.45
CA VAL A 239 6.44 -1.18 5.03
C VAL A 239 6.96 -1.34 3.62
N VAL A 240 6.52 -0.47 2.71
CA VAL A 240 6.88 -0.49 1.29
C VAL A 240 7.30 0.90 0.79
N GLU A 241 7.89 0.93 -0.41
CA GLU A 241 8.34 2.16 -1.04
C GLU A 241 7.14 3.04 -1.39
N TRP A 242 7.26 4.35 -1.15
CA TRP A 242 6.22 5.31 -1.47
C TRP A 242 6.11 5.50 -3.00
N PRO A 243 4.91 5.34 -3.60
CA PRO A 243 4.71 5.37 -5.06
C PRO A 243 4.75 6.77 -5.73
N GLY A 244 4.98 7.83 -4.96
CA GLY A 244 4.92 9.23 -5.38
C GLY A 244 6.26 9.96 -5.43
N GLN A 245 7.39 9.25 -5.53
CA GLN A 245 8.68 9.85 -5.91
C GLN A 245 8.79 10.06 -7.43
#